data_AF-A0A0H2UUJ1-F1
#
_entry.id   AF-A0A0H2UUJ1-F1
#
_cell.length_a   1.000
_cell.length_b   1.000
_cell.length_c   1.000
_cell.angle_alpha   90.00
_cell.angle_beta   90.00
_cell.angle_gamma   90.00
#
_symmetry.space_group_name_H-M   'P 1'
#
loop_
_entity.id
_entity.type
_entity.pdbx_description
1 polymer ?
#
loop_
_entity_poly.entity_id
_entity_poly.type
_entity_poly.pdbx_seq_one_letter_code
_entity_poly.pdbx_strand_id
1 'polypeptide(L)' 'MKYFVTDIENIDNITVFEEFGFDFTESEEGIWYTEEKAMFDWWNELAQAIEFLNDNEINAETNELADYITIAKENGFEF' A
#
# COMPACT_ATOMS: atom_id res chain seq x y z
N MET A 1 -19.42 2.35 -1.69
CA MET A 1 -18.72 1.88 -2.91
C MET A 1 -17.62 0.95 -2.42
N LYS A 2 -17.42 -0.20 -3.07
CA LYS A 2 -16.32 -1.11 -2.71
C LYS A 2 -15.09 -0.74 -3.52
N TYR A 3 -13.94 -0.68 -2.86
CA TYR A 3 -12.63 -0.53 -3.48
C TYR A 3 -11.88 -1.84 -3.27
N PHE A 4 -11.62 -2.56 -4.35
CA PHE A 4 -11.05 -3.90 -4.29
C PHE A 4 -9.54 -3.84 -4.28
N VAL A 5 -8.90 -4.69 -3.50
CA VAL A 5 -7.44 -4.73 -3.41
C VAL A 5 -6.79 -5.02 -4.77
N THR A 6 -7.49 -5.72 -5.67
CA THR A 6 -7.04 -6.01 -7.04
C THR A 6 -6.90 -4.76 -7.91
N ASP A 7 -7.45 -3.61 -7.47
CA ASP A 7 -7.33 -2.32 -8.15
C ASP A 7 -6.06 -1.56 -7.71
N ILE A 8 -5.32 -2.06 -6.71
CA ILE A 8 -4.04 -1.48 -6.27
C ILE A 8 -2.92 -1.99 -7.16
N GLU A 9 -2.22 -1.06 -7.83
CA GLU A 9 -1.01 -1.40 -8.58
C GLU A 9 0.12 -1.79 -7.62
N ASN A 10 0.91 -2.81 -8.00
CA ASN A 10 2.02 -3.34 -7.20
C ASN A 10 1.59 -3.83 -5.79
N ILE A 11 0.39 -4.38 -5.69
CA ILE A 11 -0.18 -4.92 -4.43
C ILE A 11 0.74 -5.91 -3.70
N ASP A 12 1.57 -6.66 -4.43
CA ASP A 12 2.51 -7.62 -3.81
C ASP A 12 3.47 -6.92 -2.82
N ASN A 13 3.77 -5.64 -3.02
CA ASN A 13 4.60 -4.83 -2.13
C ASN A 13 3.97 -4.61 -0.74
N ILE A 14 2.65 -4.76 -0.61
CA ILE A 14 1.92 -4.50 0.65
C ILE A 14 1.27 -5.75 1.27
N THR A 15 1.05 -6.80 0.49
CA THR A 15 0.47 -8.06 1.00
C THR A 15 1.35 -8.81 1.98
N VAL A 16 2.62 -8.44 2.09
CA VAL A 16 3.57 -9.01 3.05
C VAL A 16 3.33 -8.52 4.49
N PHE A 17 2.61 -7.41 4.66
CA PHE A 17 2.34 -6.83 5.98
C PHE A 17 1.08 -7.43 6.60
N GLU A 18 1.17 -7.84 7.86
CA GLU A 18 0.03 -8.46 8.57
C GLU A 18 -1.14 -7.47 8.72
N GLU A 19 -0.83 -6.18 8.90
CA GLU A 19 -1.77 -5.06 8.99
C GLU A 19 -2.72 -5.00 7.78
N PHE A 20 -2.23 -5.36 6.59
CA PHE A 20 -3.04 -5.40 5.38
C PHE A 20 -4.25 -6.34 5.52
N GLY A 21 -4.06 -7.49 6.19
CA GLY A 21 -5.12 -8.45 6.45
C GLY A 21 -6.14 -8.01 7.52
N PHE A 22 -5.87 -6.95 8.28
CA PHE A 22 -6.81 -6.44 9.29
C PHE A 22 -7.67 -5.29 8.77
N ASP A 23 -7.17 -4.53 7.80
CA ASP A 23 -7.83 -3.34 7.27
C ASP A 23 -8.90 -3.63 6.22
N PHE A 24 -8.84 -4.80 5.57
CA PHE A 24 -9.74 -5.16 4.48
C PHE A 24 -10.74 -6.26 4.87
N THR A 25 -11.87 -6.30 4.17
CA THR A 25 -12.93 -7.31 4.32
C THR A 25 -12.92 -8.27 3.13
N GLU A 26 -13.01 -9.57 3.36
CA GLU A 26 -13.16 -10.57 2.30
C GLU A 26 -14.60 -10.59 1.74
N SER A 27 -14.75 -10.54 0.42
CA SER A 27 -16.05 -10.71 -0.25
C SER A 27 -16.44 -12.19 -0.39
N GLU A 28 -17.68 -12.45 -0.81
CA GLU A 28 -18.17 -13.82 -1.06
C GLU A 28 -17.36 -14.58 -2.14
N GLU A 29 -16.67 -13.86 -3.02
CA GLU A 29 -15.82 -14.41 -4.08
C GLU A 29 -14.35 -14.56 -3.64
N GLY A 30 -14.03 -14.27 -2.38
CA GLY A 30 -12.67 -14.33 -1.83
C GLY A 30 -11.79 -13.12 -2.19
N ILE A 31 -12.36 -12.07 -2.78
CA ILE A 31 -11.63 -10.84 -3.12
C ILE A 31 -11.76 -9.85 -1.97
N TRP A 32 -10.64 -9.32 -1.50
CA TRP A 32 -10.60 -8.39 -0.38
C TRP A 32 -10.96 -6.96 -0.83
N TYR A 33 -11.67 -6.21 0.00
CA TYR A 33 -12.12 -4.86 -0.30
C TYR A 33 -12.28 -4.00 0.96
N THR A 34 -12.29 -2.68 0.77
CA THR A 34 -12.73 -1.71 1.79
C THR A 34 -13.84 -0.82 1.23
N GLU A 35 -14.68 -0.26 2.09
CA GLU A 35 -15.65 0.77 1.71
C GLU A 35 -15.14 2.19 2.00
N GLU A 36 -13.97 2.29 2.64
CA GLU A 36 -13.33 3.55 3.00
C GLU A 36 -12.30 3.96 1.95
N LYS A 37 -12.63 4.98 1.15
CA LYS A 37 -11.73 5.47 0.08
C LYS A 37 -10.38 5.90 0.62
N ALA A 38 -10.35 6.57 1.78
CA ALA A 38 -9.10 7.08 2.36
C ALA A 38 -8.14 5.94 2.75
N MET A 39 -8.67 4.83 3.27
CA MET A 39 -7.89 3.62 3.56
C MET A 39 -7.36 2.98 2.28
N PHE A 40 -8.22 2.84 1.26
CA PHE A 40 -7.79 2.34 -0.05
C PHE A 40 -6.68 3.20 -0.66
N ASP A 41 -6.87 4.51 -0.70
CA ASP A 41 -5.92 5.46 -1.26
C ASP A 41 -4.57 5.39 -0.53
N TRP A 42 -4.58 5.23 0.80
CA TRP A 42 -3.35 5.12 1.60
C TRP A 42 -2.58 3.83 1.30
N TRP A 43 -3.26 2.69 1.20
CA TRP A 43 -2.61 1.43 0.83
C TRP A 43 -2.09 1.46 -0.61
N ASN A 44 -2.82 2.09 -1.52
CA ASN A 44 -2.36 2.32 -2.89
C ASN A 44 -1.11 3.22 -2.92
N GLU A 45 -1.07 4.28 -2.11
CA GLU A 45 0.11 5.14 -1.96
C GLU A 45 1.30 4.38 -1.39
N LEU A 46 1.08 3.54 -0.38
CA LEU A 46 2.14 2.72 0.21
C LEU A 46 2.73 1.74 -0.81
N ALA A 47 1.90 1.05 -1.60
CA ALA A 47 2.36 0.12 -2.62
C ALA A 47 3.23 0.80 -3.69
N GLN A 48 2.82 1.99 -4.13
CA GLN A 48 3.58 2.79 -5.10
C GLN A 48 4.85 3.39 -4.49
N ALA A 49 4.81 3.83 -3.23
CA ALA A 49 5.98 4.33 -2.53
C ALA A 49 7.06 3.25 -2.37
N ILE A 50 6.68 2.04 -1.98
CA ILE A 50 7.61 0.90 -1.88
C ILE A 50 8.20 0.55 -3.24
N GLU A 51 7.38 0.56 -4.31
CA GLU A 51 7.87 0.34 -5.67
C GLU A 51 8.92 1.39 -6.06
N PHE A 52 8.62 2.67 -5.82
CA PHE A 52 9.55 3.76 -6.09
C PHE A 52 10.88 3.59 -5.33
N LEU A 53 10.82 3.20 -4.05
CA LEU A 53 12.03 2.96 -3.25
C LEU A 53 12.87 1.81 -3.83
N ASN A 54 12.22 0.72 -4.25
CA ASN A 54 12.88 -0.43 -4.85
C ASN A 54 13.52 -0.07 -6.20
N ASP A 55 12.78 0.60 -7.10
CA ASP A 55 13.25 1.01 -8.43
C ASP A 55 14.45 1.96 -8.39
N ASN A 56 14.55 2.74 -7.32
CA ASN A 56 15.63 3.71 -7.11
C ASN A 56 16.73 3.21 -6.15
N GLU A 57 16.69 1.95 -5.73
CA GLU A 57 17.65 1.33 -4.80
C GLU A 57 17.79 2.12 -3.47
N ILE A 58 16.70 2.72 -2.98
CA ILE A 58 16.67 3.53 -1.76
C ILE A 58 16.42 2.61 -0.56
N ASN A 59 17.37 2.57 0.38
CA ASN A 59 17.19 1.82 1.62
C ASN A 59 16.19 2.51 2.56
N ALA A 60 15.03 1.89 2.76
CA ALA A 60 13.96 2.35 3.66
C ALA A 60 13.79 1.42 4.88
N GLU A 61 14.86 1.23 5.65
CA GLU A 61 14.79 0.47 6.90
C GLU A 61 13.96 1.25 7.93
N THR A 62 12.73 0.79 8.17
CA THR A 62 11.80 1.38 9.15
C THR A 62 10.92 0.32 9.82
N ASN A 63 10.37 0.67 10.99
CA ASN A 63 9.40 -0.12 11.73
C ASN A 63 7.96 0.37 11.55
N GLU A 64 7.73 1.50 10.88
CA GLU A 64 6.40 2.07 10.67
C GLU A 64 6.05 2.11 9.17
N LEU A 65 4.87 1.61 8.79
CA LEU A 65 4.46 1.59 7.38
C LEU A 65 4.41 2.99 6.75
N ALA A 66 3.99 4.00 7.54
CA ALA A 66 3.91 5.38 7.09
C ALA A 66 5.29 5.99 6.75
N ASP A 67 6.37 5.44 7.30
CA ASP A 67 7.72 5.94 7.02
C ASP A 67 8.17 5.57 5.61
N TYR A 68 7.72 4.46 5.02
CA TYR A 68 8.04 4.14 3.62
C TYR A 68 7.55 5.26 2.68
N ILE A 69 6.31 5.74 2.88
CA ILE A 69 5.75 6.85 2.11
C ILE A 69 6.55 8.14 2.36
N THR A 70 6.92 8.41 3.62
CA THR A 70 7.69 9.60 3.99
C THR A 70 9.06 9.60 3.32
N ILE A 71 9.81 8.49 3.44
CA ILE A 71 11.13 8.32 2.83
C ILE A 71 11.03 8.43 1.30
N ALA A 72 10.01 7.81 0.69
CA ALA A 72 9.80 7.92 -0.76
C ALA A 72 9.61 9.38 -1.18
N LYS A 73 8.77 10.14 -0.47
CA LYS A 73 8.52 11.57 -0.75
C LYS A 73 9.77 12.43 -0.56
N GLU A 74 10.56 12.17 0.47
CA GLU A 74 11.84 12.85 0.69
C GLU A 74 12.84 12.60 -0.46
N ASN A 75 12.67 11.51 -1.21
CA ASN A 75 13.47 11.16 -2.37
C ASN A 75 12.80 11.46 -3.73
N GLY A 76 11.66 12.17 -3.73
CA GLY A 76 11.03 12.68 -4.96
C GLY A 76 9.85 11.86 -5.49
N PHE A 77 9.29 10.94 -4.71
CA PHE A 77 8.02 10.28 -5.02
C PHE A 77 6.85 11.29 -4.99
N GLU A 78 5.98 11.22 -6.00
CA GLU A 78 4.73 11.98 -6.11
C GLU A 78 3.56 11.01 -6.34
N PHE A 79 2.45 11.18 -5.62
CA PHE A 79 1.25 10.34 -5.68
C PHE A 79 0.01 11.19 -6.01
#